data_AF-A0A965QAC0-F1
#
_entry.id   AF-A0A965QAC0-F1
#
_cell.length_a   1.000
_cell.length_b   1.000
_cell.length_c   1.000
_cell.angle_alpha   90.00
_cell.angle_beta   90.00
_cell.angle_gamma   90.00
#
_symmetry.space_group_name_H-M   'P 1'
#
loop_
_entity.id
_entity.type
_entity.pdbx_description
1 polymer ?
#
loop_
_entity_poly.entity_id
_entity_poly.type
_entity_poly.pdbx_seq_one_letter_code
_entity_poly.pdbx_strand_id
1 'polypeptide(L)' 'TEEAILNAMLAADTMTGANNLRVNALPADRLMAVLRKYGRVR' A
#
# COMPACT_ATOMS: atom_id res chain seq x y z
N THR A 1 10.06 -8.99 10.81
CA THR A 1 9.49 -9.56 9.56
C THR A 1 8.29 -8.76 9.08
N GLU A 2 7.44 -8.23 9.96
CA GLU A 2 6.27 -7.43 9.59
C GLU A 2 6.62 -6.13 8.84
N GLU A 3 7.64 -5.40 9.29
CA GLU A 3 8.08 -4.15 8.66
C GLU A 3 8.55 -4.34 7.21
N ALA A 4 9.26 -5.44 6.92
CA ALA A 4 9.74 -5.72 5.57
C ALA A 4 8.58 -5.96 4.58
N ILE A 5 7.49 -6.58 5.04
CA ILE A 5 6.29 -6.78 4.22
C ILE A 5 5.62 -5.44 3.94
N LEU A 6 5.46 -4.59 4.96
CA LEU A 6 4.87 -3.27 4.80
C LEU A 6 5.71 -2.39 3.87
N ASN A 7 7.03 -2.40 4.02
CA ASN A 7 7.95 -1.66 3.17
C ASN A 7 7.86 -2.11 1.70
N ALA A 8 7.77 -3.42 1.45
CA ALA A 8 7.59 -3.94 0.10
C ALA A 8 6.27 -3.47 -0.53
N MET A 9 5.17 -3.45 0.24
CA MET A 9 3.88 -2.98 -0.26
C MET A 9 3.87 -1.46 -0.53
N LEU A 10 4.57 -0.67 0.29
CA LEU A 10 4.67 0.78 0.12
C LEU A 10 5.60 1.19 -1.02
N ALA A 11 6.62 0.39 -1.33
CA ALA A 11 7.57 0.66 -2.41
C ALA A 11 7.06 0.22 -3.79
N ALA A 12 6.01 -0.61 -3.86
CA ALA A 12 5.49 -1.14 -5.12
C ALA A 12 4.66 -0.11 -5.90
N ASP A 13 4.86 -0.06 -7.22
CA ASP A 13 4.04 0.72 -8.14
C ASP A 13 2.83 -0.06 -8.67
N THR A 14 1.80 0.67 -9.13
CA THR A 14 0.69 0.05 -9.86
C THR A 14 1.21 -0.50 -11.18
N MET A 15 0.94 -1.77 -11.46
CA MET A 15 1.42 -2.44 -12.67
C MET A 15 0.28 -3.06 -13.47
N THR A 16 0.50 -3.17 -14.78
CA THR A 16 -0.31 -4.01 -15.67
C THR A 16 0.59 -5.13 -16.20
N GLY A 17 0.24 -6.37 -15.90
CA GLY A 17 1.00 -7.56 -16.29
C GLY A 17 0.38 -8.33 -17.46
N ALA A 18 0.70 -9.62 -17.55
CA ALA A 18 0.15 -10.52 -18.56
C ALA A 18 -1.40 -10.51 -18.55
N ASN A 19 -2.00 -10.74 -19.72
CA ASN A 19 -3.46 -10.76 -19.91
C ASN A 19 -4.16 -9.46 -19.46
N ASN A 20 -3.50 -8.31 -19.58
CA ASN A 20 -3.99 -7.01 -19.11
C ASN A 20 -4.39 -7.00 -17.62
N LEU A 21 -3.79 -7.88 -16.81
CA LEU A 21 -4.05 -7.92 -15.37
C LEU A 21 -3.48 -6.67 -14.72
N ARG A 22 -4.36 -5.80 -14.22
CA ARG A 22 -3.97 -4.60 -13.48
C ARG A 22 -3.95 -4.88 -11.98
N VAL A 23 -2.80 -4.66 -11.36
CA VAL A 23 -2.59 -4.77 -9.91
C VAL A 23 -2.27 -3.39 -9.38
N ASN A 24 -3.13 -2.88 -8.48
CA ASN A 24 -2.94 -1.56 -7.89
C ASN A 24 -1.97 -1.64 -6.72
N ALA A 25 -1.09 -0.65 -6.63
CA ALA A 25 -0.25 -0.42 -5.45
C ALA A 25 -1.10 -0.10 -4.22
N LEU A 26 -0.50 -0.22 -3.04
CA LEU A 26 -1.11 0.24 -1.80
C LEU A 26 -1.20 1.78 -1.80
N PRO A 27 -2.40 2.39 -1.78
CA PRO A 27 -2.53 3.84 -1.75
C PRO A 27 -2.11 4.40 -0.37
N ALA A 28 -0.92 5.00 -0.31
CA ALA A 28 -0.33 5.50 0.94
C ALA A 28 -1.18 6.60 1.61
N ASP A 29 -1.79 7.47 0.81
CA ASP A 29 -2.71 8.52 1.27
C ASP A 29 -3.94 7.93 2.01
N ARG A 30 -4.55 6.90 1.43
CA ARG A 30 -5.70 6.20 2.04
C ARG A 30 -5.30 5.41 3.27
N LEU A 31 -4.14 4.75 3.24
CA LEU A 31 -3.59 4.08 4.42
C LEU A 31 -3.43 5.09 5.58
N MET A 32 -2.80 6.24 5.33
CA MET A 32 -2.60 7.27 6.35
C MET A 32 -3.92 7.84 6.86
N ALA A 33 -4.93 8.02 5.99
CA ALA A 33 -6.26 8.45 6.41
C ALA A 33 -6.91 7.44 7.38
N VAL A 34 -6.82 6.15 7.07
CA VAL A 34 -7.35 5.07 7.93
C VAL A 34 -6.60 5.02 9.26
N LEU A 35 -5.26 5.06 9.23
CA LEU A 35 -4.49 5.00 10.46
C LEU A 35 -4.75 6.21 11.38
N ARG A 36 -4.91 7.41 10.82
CA ARG A 36 -5.33 8.61 11.60
C ARG A 36 -6.72 8.43 12.20
N LYS A 37 -7.69 7.92 11.43
CA LYS A 37 -9.06 7.66 11.91
C LYS A 37 -9.09 6.76 13.15
N TYR A 38 -8.16 5.80 13.23
CA TYR A 38 -8.06 4.87 14.37
C TYR A 38 -6.99 5.27 15.39
N GLY A 39 -6.42 6.48 15.31
CA GLY A 39 -5.44 6.97 16.28
C GLY A 39 -4.11 6.20 16.27
N ARG A 40 -3.72 5.63 15.12
CA ARG A 40 -2.51 4.81 14.96
C ARG A 40 -1.31 5.55 14.38
N VAL A 41 -1.50 6.79 13.92
CA VAL A 41 -0.44 7.75 13.60
C VAL A 41 -0.86 9.10 14.14
N ARG A 42 0.09 9.83 14.72
CA ARG A 42 -0.10 11.15 15.33
C ARG A 42 0.60 12.22 14.50
#